data_AF-A0A2W7RWP6-F1
#
_entry.id   AF-A0A2W7RWP6-F1
#
_cell.length_a   1.000
_cell.length_b   1.000
_cell.length_c   1.000
_cell.angle_alpha   90.00
_cell.angle_beta   90.00
_cell.angle_gamma   90.00
#
_symmetry.space_group_name_H-M   'P 1'
#
loop_
_entity.id
_entity.type
_entity.pdbx_description
1 polymer ?
#
loop_
_entity_poly.entity_id
_entity_poly.type
_entity_poly.pdbx_seq_one_letter_code
_entity_poly.pdbx_strand_id
1 'polypeptide(L)'
;MPGLGHNGGPTMEPGASWRRHSWSQARRDLLPHLPIEVLRGRVRRAKELGLEYRTYASVRAASGHDVVAFLFSSNALRVFPGQVMPEDRVVKLADLRAARIGLAQGRLAPETLLQAGQGLLDGAHPAPPALASFAEARARLRAALGRLPADGVLLVGDAALEAEWCAAGRLAGYLPAARYFG
;
A
#
# COMPACT_ATOMS: atom_id res chain seq x y z
N MET A 1 -0.88 -28.57 20.25
CA MET A 1 -1.31 -27.33 19.58
C MET A 1 -0.43 -27.13 18.35
N PRO A 2 -0.99 -27.03 17.13
CA PRO A 2 -0.18 -26.75 15.95
C PRO A 2 0.38 -25.33 16.07
N GLY A 3 1.71 -25.19 16.03
CA GLY A 3 2.41 -23.91 16.18
C GLY A 3 2.17 -22.97 14.99
N LEU A 4 2.12 -21.67 15.27
CA LEU A 4 2.06 -20.59 14.28
C LEU A 4 3.21 -20.74 13.28
N GLY A 5 2.91 -20.96 11.99
CA GLY A 5 3.90 -21.04 10.91
C GLY A 5 3.82 -22.27 10.01
N HIS A 6 3.00 -23.28 10.33
CA HIS A 6 2.71 -24.36 9.39
C HIS A 6 1.64 -23.92 8.37
N ASN A 7 2.04 -23.64 7.12
CA ASN A 7 1.09 -23.41 6.00
C ASN A 7 0.42 -24.72 5.55
N GLY A 8 0.09 -25.63 6.47
CA GLY A 8 -0.66 -26.87 6.25
C GLY A 8 -0.04 -27.91 5.32
N GLY A 9 1.05 -27.60 4.60
CA GLY A 9 1.52 -28.42 3.49
C GLY A 9 0.46 -28.60 2.40
N PRO A 10 0.82 -29.14 1.22
CA PRO A 10 -0.19 -29.69 0.33
C PRO A 10 -0.95 -30.80 1.08
N THR A 11 -2.30 -30.76 1.03
CA THR A 11 -3.11 -31.80 1.67
C THR A 11 -2.75 -33.18 1.12
N MET A 12 -2.53 -34.14 2.02
CA MET A 12 -2.34 -35.56 1.69
C MET A 12 -3.68 -36.29 1.55
N GLU A 13 -4.81 -35.58 1.71
CA GLU A 13 -6.12 -36.16 1.51
C GLU A 13 -6.28 -36.66 0.06
N PRO A 14 -6.79 -37.89 -0.11
CA PRO A 14 -7.14 -38.40 -1.44
C PRO A 14 -8.04 -37.43 -2.21
N GLY A 15 -7.81 -37.32 -3.53
CA GLY A 15 -8.65 -36.54 -4.44
C GLY A 15 -8.31 -35.04 -4.55
N ALA A 16 -7.25 -34.55 -3.91
CA ALA A 16 -6.83 -33.15 -4.02
C ALA A 16 -6.51 -32.72 -5.47
N SER A 17 -5.89 -33.60 -6.26
CA SER A 17 -5.62 -33.37 -7.69
C SER A 17 -6.91 -33.25 -8.50
N TRP A 18 -7.88 -34.12 -8.25
CA TRP A 18 -9.19 -34.09 -8.90
C TRP A 18 -9.97 -32.82 -8.54
N ARG A 19 -10.03 -32.43 -7.25
CA ARG A 19 -10.67 -31.17 -6.82
C ARG A 19 -10.03 -29.95 -7.49
N ARG A 20 -8.70 -29.91 -7.61
CA ARG A 20 -7.98 -28.82 -8.31
C ARG A 20 -8.31 -28.80 -9.80
N HIS A 21 -8.39 -29.97 -10.44
CA HIS A 21 -8.80 -30.09 -11.84
C HIS A 21 -10.22 -29.56 -12.06
N SER A 22 -11.21 -30.04 -11.29
CA SER A 22 -12.59 -29.58 -11.38
C SER A 22 -12.74 -28.08 -11.12
N TRP A 23 -12.02 -27.53 -10.13
CA TRP A 23 -12.03 -26.08 -9.88
C TRP A 23 -11.42 -25.28 -11.04
N SER A 24 -10.30 -25.75 -11.59
CA SER A 24 -9.63 -25.08 -12.71
C SER A 24 -10.46 -25.12 -13.99
N GLN A 25 -11.18 -26.22 -14.24
CA GLN A 25 -12.14 -26.35 -15.32
C GLN A 25 -13.31 -25.38 -15.13
N ALA A 26 -14.02 -25.48 -14.01
CA ALA A 26 -15.15 -24.60 -13.70
C ALA A 26 -14.77 -23.11 -13.78
N ARG A 27 -13.59 -22.73 -13.29
CA ARG A 27 -13.11 -21.34 -13.36
C ARG A 27 -12.86 -20.86 -14.79
N ARG A 28 -12.30 -21.70 -15.66
CA ARG A 28 -12.10 -21.35 -17.08
C ARG A 28 -13.43 -21.18 -17.80
N ASP A 29 -14.38 -22.07 -17.51
CA ASP A 29 -15.69 -22.07 -18.16
C ASP A 29 -16.55 -20.88 -17.70
N LEU A 30 -16.48 -20.54 -16.40
CA LEU A 30 -17.26 -19.44 -15.81
C LEU A 30 -16.66 -18.05 -16.06
N LEU A 31 -15.34 -17.92 -16.18
CA LEU A 31 -14.64 -16.63 -16.26
C LEU A 31 -13.67 -16.55 -17.44
N PRO A 32 -14.14 -16.68 -18.70
CA PRO A 32 -13.29 -16.49 -19.89
C PRO A 32 -12.80 -15.04 -20.00
N HIS A 33 -13.63 -14.09 -19.59
CA HIS A 33 -13.28 -12.68 -19.43
C HIS A 33 -13.85 -12.15 -18.10
N LEU A 34 -13.25 -11.10 -17.55
CA LEU A 34 -13.78 -10.46 -16.36
C LEU A 34 -15.11 -9.76 -16.72
N PRO A 35 -16.22 -9.97 -15.96
CA PRO A 35 -17.46 -9.26 -16.19
C PRO A 35 -17.25 -7.73 -16.16
N ILE A 36 -17.93 -7.01 -17.05
CA ILE A 36 -17.69 -5.58 -17.27
C ILE A 36 -18.03 -4.74 -16.04
N GLU A 37 -19.00 -5.17 -15.22
CA GLU A 37 -19.37 -4.55 -13.95
C GLU A 37 -18.21 -4.59 -12.96
N VAL A 38 -17.47 -5.71 -12.90
CA VAL A 38 -16.28 -5.84 -12.04
C VAL A 38 -15.17 -4.92 -12.55
N LEU A 39 -14.98 -4.81 -13.87
CA LEU A 39 -14.02 -3.90 -14.45
C LEU A 39 -14.38 -2.43 -14.15
N ARG A 40 -15.66 -2.05 -14.32
CA ARG A 40 -16.16 -0.71 -13.98
C ARG A 40 -15.93 -0.39 -12.50
N GLY A 41 -16.18 -1.35 -11.61
CA GLY A 41 -15.88 -1.23 -10.18
C GLY A 41 -14.39 -0.99 -9.92
N ARG A 42 -13.50 -1.73 -10.59
CA ARG A 42 -12.04 -1.55 -10.47
C ARG A 42 -11.56 -0.20 -11.00
N VAL A 43 -12.08 0.25 -12.14
CA VAL A 43 -11.76 1.57 -12.71
C VAL A 43 -12.24 2.68 -11.78
N ARG A 44 -13.46 2.57 -11.25
CA ARG A 44 -13.97 3.51 -10.25
C ARG A 44 -13.08 3.54 -9.01
N ARG A 45 -12.71 2.38 -8.47
CA ARG A 45 -11.84 2.29 -7.30
C ARG A 45 -10.45 2.88 -7.56
N ALA A 46 -9.86 2.63 -8.73
CA ALA A 46 -8.59 3.25 -9.13
C ALA A 46 -8.69 4.78 -9.12
N LYS A 47 -9.78 5.35 -9.66
CA LYS A 47 -10.06 6.79 -9.63
C LYS A 47 -10.20 7.33 -8.20
N GLU A 48 -10.95 6.65 -7.34
CA GLU A 48 -11.09 6.99 -5.92
C GLU A 48 -9.76 6.99 -5.17
N LEU A 49 -8.78 6.22 -5.64
CA LEU A 49 -7.43 6.12 -5.08
C LEU A 49 -6.43 7.11 -5.72
N GLY A 50 -6.87 7.88 -6.73
CA GLY A 50 -5.99 8.75 -7.52
C GLY A 50 -4.96 7.98 -8.36
N LEU A 51 -5.21 6.69 -8.65
CA LEU A 51 -4.31 5.81 -9.38
C LEU A 51 -4.76 5.61 -10.82
N GLU A 52 -3.78 5.52 -11.72
CA GLU A 52 -4.02 4.99 -13.06
C GLU A 52 -4.37 3.49 -12.97
N TYR A 53 -5.31 3.04 -13.82
CA TYR A 53 -5.89 1.70 -13.72
C TYR A 53 -4.86 0.58 -13.83
N ARG A 54 -3.88 0.65 -14.74
CA ARG A 54 -2.80 -0.33 -14.89
C ARG A 54 -1.99 -0.43 -13.60
N THR A 55 -1.71 0.70 -12.95
CA THR A 55 -0.98 0.74 -11.67
C THR A 55 -1.78 0.06 -10.56
N TYR A 56 -3.07 0.39 -10.43
CA TYR A 56 -3.96 -0.25 -9.47
C TYR A 56 -4.10 -1.76 -9.74
N ALA A 57 -4.28 -2.16 -11.00
CA ALA A 57 -4.41 -3.55 -11.41
C ALA A 57 -3.13 -4.36 -11.13
N SER A 58 -1.94 -3.77 -11.35
CA SER A 58 -0.67 -4.43 -11.04
C SER A 58 -0.49 -4.66 -9.54
N VAL A 59 -0.84 -3.68 -8.71
CA VAL A 59 -0.76 -3.82 -7.24
C VAL A 59 -1.70 -4.94 -6.77
N ARG A 60 -2.96 -4.92 -7.23
CA ARG A 60 -3.94 -5.98 -6.90
C ARG A 60 -3.51 -7.37 -7.36
N ALA A 61 -2.88 -7.48 -8.52
CA ALA A 61 -2.39 -8.75 -9.05
C ALA A 61 -1.22 -9.29 -8.20
N ALA A 62 -0.34 -8.41 -7.72
CA ALA A 62 0.82 -8.77 -6.91
C ALA A 62 0.46 -9.08 -5.46
N SER A 63 -0.40 -8.27 -4.82
CA SER A 63 -0.75 -8.42 -3.41
C SER A 63 -1.92 -9.36 -3.16
N GLY A 64 -2.77 -9.60 -4.17
CA GLY A 64 -4.03 -10.33 -4.02
C GLY A 64 -5.15 -9.54 -3.32
N HIS A 65 -4.88 -8.30 -2.88
CA HIS A 65 -5.77 -7.49 -2.05
C HIS A 65 -6.05 -6.12 -2.67
N ASP A 66 -7.13 -5.47 -2.22
CA ASP A 66 -7.41 -4.09 -2.57
C ASP A 66 -6.47 -3.12 -1.84
N VAL A 67 -6.24 -1.95 -2.42
CA VAL A 67 -5.51 -0.87 -1.74
C VAL A 67 -6.47 -0.17 -0.77
N VAL A 68 -6.13 -0.24 0.52
CA VAL A 68 -6.94 0.30 1.62
C VAL A 68 -6.32 1.53 2.26
N ALA A 69 -5.00 1.70 2.13
CA ALA A 69 -4.27 2.81 2.72
C ALA A 69 -3.02 3.17 1.91
N PHE A 70 -2.51 4.37 2.19
CA PHE A 70 -1.25 4.87 1.68
C PHE A 70 -0.36 5.31 2.83
N LEU A 71 0.92 4.95 2.73
CA LEU A 71 2.01 5.59 3.45
C LEU A 71 2.64 6.62 2.52
N PHE A 72 2.71 7.88 2.94
CA PHE A 72 3.35 8.95 2.18
C PHE A 72 4.62 9.39 2.88
N SER A 73 5.77 9.31 2.20
CA SER A 73 7.00 9.91 2.74
C SER A 73 6.89 11.44 2.73
N SER A 74 7.52 12.11 3.70
CA SER A 74 7.56 13.58 3.72
C SER A 74 8.22 14.15 2.48
N ASN A 75 9.17 13.43 1.87
CA ASN A 75 9.74 13.78 0.57
C ASN A 75 8.69 13.77 -0.54
N ALA A 76 7.87 12.71 -0.63
CA ALA A 76 6.80 12.61 -1.63
C ALA A 76 5.74 13.72 -1.49
N LEU A 77 5.45 14.10 -0.25
CA LEU A 77 4.56 15.23 0.07
C LEU A 77 5.23 16.60 -0.10
N ARG A 78 6.55 16.63 -0.32
CA ARG A 78 7.38 17.85 -0.36
C ARG A 78 7.21 18.72 0.87
N VAL A 79 7.06 18.08 2.03
CA VAL A 79 6.97 18.76 3.32
C VAL A 79 8.31 18.61 4.03
N PHE A 80 8.99 19.74 4.22
CA PHE A 80 10.23 19.86 4.97
C PHE A 80 10.04 20.84 6.14
N PRO A 81 10.95 20.90 7.12
CA PRO A 81 10.82 21.84 8.24
C PRO A 81 10.59 23.28 7.77
N GLY A 82 9.51 23.90 8.23
CA GLY A 82 9.12 25.27 7.87
C GLY A 82 8.44 25.43 6.50
N GLN A 83 8.15 24.33 5.80
CA GLN A 83 7.46 24.35 4.50
C GLN A 83 6.02 23.86 4.63
N VAL A 84 5.15 24.46 3.81
CA VAL A 84 3.76 24.01 3.64
C VAL A 84 3.65 22.99 2.52
N MET A 85 2.66 22.10 2.60
CA MET A 85 2.39 21.14 1.56
C MET A 85 1.98 21.85 0.25
N PRO A 86 2.58 21.52 -0.91
CA PRO A 86 2.19 22.11 -2.18
C PRO A 86 0.74 21.83 -2.57
N GLU A 87 0.12 22.77 -3.30
CA GLU A 87 -1.31 22.73 -3.64
C GLU A 87 -1.70 21.49 -4.47
N ASP A 88 -0.84 21.05 -5.39
CA ASP A 88 -1.09 19.85 -6.20
C ASP A 88 -1.20 18.58 -5.34
N ARG A 89 -0.42 18.48 -4.26
CA ARG A 89 -0.53 17.42 -3.24
C ARG A 89 -1.83 17.54 -2.48
N VAL A 90 -2.15 18.75 -1.98
CA VAL A 90 -3.36 19.06 -1.20
C VAL A 90 -4.62 18.64 -1.98
N VAL A 91 -4.75 19.09 -3.22
CA VAL A 91 -5.90 18.76 -4.09
C VAL A 91 -6.02 17.25 -4.27
N LYS A 92 -4.91 16.56 -4.60
CA LYS A 92 -4.95 15.12 -4.82
C LYS A 92 -5.29 14.32 -3.56
N LEU A 93 -4.80 14.74 -2.40
CA LEU A 93 -5.08 14.10 -1.11
C LEU A 93 -6.53 14.35 -0.64
N ALA A 94 -7.11 15.50 -0.97
CA ALA A 94 -8.50 15.84 -0.63
C ALA A 94 -9.51 14.89 -1.30
N ASP A 95 -9.25 14.48 -2.54
CA ASP A 95 -10.12 13.57 -3.30
C ASP A 95 -9.92 12.09 -2.95
N LEU A 96 -8.79 11.74 -2.32
CA LEU A 96 -8.39 10.38 -2.03
C LEU A 96 -9.33 9.69 -1.04
N ARG A 97 -9.86 8.52 -1.42
CA ARG A 97 -10.75 7.67 -0.59
C ARG A 97 -10.02 6.42 -0.07
N ALA A 98 -9.04 6.65 0.79
CA ALA A 98 -8.30 5.64 1.53
C ALA A 98 -7.65 6.27 2.78
N ALA A 99 -7.16 5.45 3.69
CA ALA A 99 -6.38 5.97 4.82
C ALA A 99 -5.04 6.57 4.31
N ARG A 100 -4.61 7.68 4.90
CA ARG A 100 -3.42 8.46 4.51
C ARG A 100 -2.55 8.67 5.73
N ILE A 101 -1.43 7.97 5.79
CA ILE A 101 -0.50 8.07 6.90
C ILE A 101 0.81 8.70 6.42
N GLY A 102 1.25 9.76 7.08
CA GLY A 102 2.52 10.43 6.81
C GLY A 102 3.70 9.73 7.49
N LEU A 103 4.84 9.65 6.79
CA LEU A 103 6.13 9.20 7.31
C LEU A 103 7.12 10.37 7.30
N ALA A 104 7.38 10.95 8.47
CA ALA A 104 8.26 12.10 8.63
C ALA A 104 9.73 11.67 8.63
N GLN A 105 10.52 12.20 7.69
CA GLN A 105 11.92 11.83 7.49
C GLN A 105 12.89 12.83 8.11
N GLY A 106 14.07 12.32 8.50
CA GLY A 106 15.17 13.12 8.99
C GLY A 106 14.83 13.89 10.26
N ARG A 107 14.91 15.22 10.20
CA ARG A 107 14.64 16.12 11.34
C ARG A 107 13.19 16.59 11.42
N LEU A 108 12.34 16.17 10.48
CA LEU A 108 10.93 16.53 10.50
C LEU A 108 10.21 15.76 11.60
N ALA A 109 9.55 16.47 12.53
CA ALA A 109 8.72 15.86 13.54
C ALA A 109 7.40 15.36 12.91
N PRO A 110 6.88 14.17 13.29
CA PRO A 110 5.59 13.66 12.81
C PRO A 110 4.44 14.65 13.02
N GLU A 111 4.43 15.36 14.14
CA GLU A 111 3.41 16.34 14.49
C GLU A 111 3.42 17.52 13.52
N THR A 112 4.61 17.99 13.12
CA THR A 112 4.76 19.03 12.11
C THR A 112 4.26 18.57 10.74
N LEU A 113 4.54 17.32 10.35
CA LEU A 113 4.00 16.76 9.11
C LEU A 113 2.46 16.67 9.15
N LEU A 114 1.90 16.23 10.27
CA LEU A 114 0.45 16.14 10.45
C LEU A 114 -0.22 17.52 10.36
N GLN A 115 0.39 18.53 11.00
CA GLN A 115 -0.06 19.93 10.92
C GLN A 115 0.00 20.47 9.48
N ALA A 116 1.10 20.22 8.77
CA ALA A 116 1.25 20.62 7.37
C ALA A 116 0.22 19.94 6.45
N GLY A 117 -0.26 18.76 6.81
CA GLY A 117 -1.34 18.04 6.13
C GLY A 117 -2.73 18.65 6.30
N GLN A 118 -2.93 19.62 7.22
CA GLN A 118 -4.21 20.35 7.40
C GLN A 118 -5.46 19.45 7.49
N GLY A 119 -5.34 18.28 8.15
CA GLY A 119 -6.43 17.31 8.28
C GLY A 119 -6.60 16.33 7.12
N LEU A 120 -5.76 16.41 6.08
CA LEU A 120 -5.74 15.44 4.97
C LEU A 120 -5.02 14.13 5.33
N LEU A 121 -4.18 14.14 6.37
CA LEU A 121 -3.51 12.96 6.89
C LEU A 121 -4.27 12.45 8.12
N ASP A 122 -4.54 11.16 8.17
CA ASP A 122 -5.23 10.53 9.30
C ASP A 122 -4.27 10.26 10.47
N GLY A 123 -2.95 10.34 10.22
CA GLY A 123 -1.90 10.21 11.21
C GLY A 123 -0.51 10.43 10.61
N ALA A 124 0.49 10.59 11.47
CA ALA A 124 1.88 10.73 11.05
C ALA A 124 2.80 9.99 12.03
N HIS A 125 3.87 9.40 11.50
CA HIS A 125 4.84 8.62 12.26
C HIS A 125 6.26 8.92 11.80
N PRO A 126 7.28 8.65 12.64
CA PRO A 126 8.66 8.74 12.19
C PRO A 126 8.94 7.69 11.12
N ALA A 127 9.52 8.11 10.01
CA ALA A 127 10.02 7.22 8.98
C ALA A 127 11.20 6.38 9.50
N PRO A 128 11.48 5.20 8.91
CA PRO A 128 12.74 4.51 9.14
C PRO A 128 13.94 5.43 8.88
N PRO A 129 14.96 5.46 9.78
CA PRO A 129 16.23 6.13 9.49
C PRO A 129 16.89 5.62 8.21
N ALA A 130 17.69 6.46 7.55
CA ALA A 130 18.32 6.13 6.26
C ALA A 130 19.21 4.88 6.31
N LEU A 131 19.87 4.62 7.44
CA LEU A 131 20.73 3.45 7.68
C LEU A 131 20.16 2.52 8.75
N ALA A 132 18.83 2.51 8.90
CA ALA A 132 18.17 1.65 9.87
C ALA A 132 18.41 0.17 9.56
N SER A 133 18.54 -0.63 10.62
CA SER A 133 18.46 -2.09 10.45
C SER A 133 17.08 -2.50 9.94
N PHE A 134 16.98 -3.67 9.28
CA PHE A 134 15.70 -4.21 8.84
C PHE A 134 14.69 -4.34 10.00
N ALA A 135 15.15 -4.75 11.19
CA ALA A 135 14.30 -4.89 12.38
C ALA A 135 13.76 -3.54 12.85
N GLU A 136 14.58 -2.49 12.85
CA GLU A 136 14.17 -1.14 13.21
C GLU A 136 13.18 -0.58 12.18
N ALA A 137 13.49 -0.69 10.88
CA ALA A 137 12.59 -0.25 9.82
C ALA A 137 11.23 -0.96 9.91
N ARG A 138 11.23 -2.27 10.13
CA ARG A 138 10.02 -3.06 10.37
C ARG A 138 9.23 -2.56 11.58
N ALA A 139 9.89 -2.27 12.70
CA ALA A 139 9.23 -1.78 13.90
C ALA A 139 8.56 -0.41 13.67
N ARG A 140 9.25 0.53 13.01
CA ARG A 140 8.72 1.85 12.65
C ARG A 140 7.50 1.73 11.73
N LEU A 141 7.60 0.92 10.68
CA LEU A 141 6.50 0.72 9.74
C LEU A 141 5.31 0.02 10.40
N ARG A 142 5.54 -0.94 11.30
CA ARG A 142 4.46 -1.60 12.05
C ARG A 142 3.73 -0.63 12.97
N ALA A 143 4.46 0.27 13.63
CA ALA A 143 3.85 1.33 14.43
C ALA A 143 2.99 2.26 13.57
N ALA A 144 3.46 2.63 12.38
CA ALA A 144 2.70 3.47 11.45
C ALA A 144 1.47 2.79 10.85
N LEU A 145 1.55 1.47 10.59
CA LEU A 145 0.43 0.70 10.05
C LEU A 145 -0.66 0.45 11.11
N GLY A 146 -0.29 0.29 12.39
CA GLY A 146 -1.22 -0.08 13.44
C GLY A 146 -1.96 -1.38 13.12
N ARG A 147 -3.29 -1.28 12.88
CA ARG A 147 -4.16 -2.41 12.54
C ARG A 147 -4.37 -2.61 11.03
N LEU A 148 -3.79 -1.76 10.19
CA LEU A 148 -3.96 -1.84 8.74
C LEU A 148 -3.29 -3.11 8.17
N PRO A 149 -3.93 -3.80 7.22
CA PRO A 149 -3.32 -4.94 6.53
C PRO A 149 -2.21 -4.43 5.60
N ALA A 150 -0.96 -4.78 5.92
CA ALA A 150 0.22 -4.25 5.24
C ALA A 150 0.22 -4.50 3.72
N ASP A 151 -0.27 -5.65 3.29
CA ASP A 151 -0.41 -6.08 1.89
C ASP A 151 -1.52 -5.33 1.12
N GLY A 152 -2.30 -4.50 1.80
CA GLY A 152 -3.21 -3.51 1.21
C GLY A 152 -2.72 -2.06 1.30
N VAL A 153 -1.49 -1.82 1.78
CA VAL A 153 -0.93 -0.46 1.94
C VAL A 153 0.14 -0.18 0.89
N LEU A 154 -0.02 0.91 0.14
CA LEU A 154 0.97 1.36 -0.83
C LEU A 154 1.89 2.44 -0.24
N LEU A 155 3.20 2.33 -0.47
CA LEU A 155 4.14 3.38 -0.12
C LEU A 155 4.33 4.32 -1.30
N VAL A 156 4.07 5.60 -1.11
CA VAL A 156 4.39 6.67 -2.05
C VAL A 156 5.62 7.41 -1.55
N GLY A 157 6.68 7.37 -2.35
CA GLY A 157 7.99 7.90 -1.97
C GLY A 157 8.70 8.61 -3.11
N ASP A 158 9.75 9.37 -2.80
CA ASP A 158 10.52 10.17 -3.77
C ASP A 158 12.03 9.88 -3.74
N ALA A 159 12.47 8.93 -2.90
CA ALA A 159 13.87 8.48 -2.88
C ALA A 159 13.97 6.96 -3.05
N ALA A 160 15.04 6.50 -3.72
CA ALA A 160 15.24 5.08 -4.04
C ALA A 160 15.31 4.18 -2.78
N LEU A 161 15.94 4.66 -1.71
CA LEU A 161 16.04 3.93 -0.44
C LEU A 161 14.66 3.68 0.21
N GLU A 162 13.66 4.52 -0.10
CA GLU A 162 12.30 4.35 0.45
C GLU A 162 11.64 3.08 -0.11
N ALA A 163 12.04 2.61 -1.31
CA ALA A 163 11.49 1.37 -1.87
C ALA A 163 11.82 0.13 -1.03
N GLU A 164 12.95 0.14 -0.30
CA GLU A 164 13.36 -0.96 0.59
C GLU A 164 12.41 -1.12 1.79
N TRP A 165 11.70 -0.05 2.16
CA TRP A 165 10.72 -0.08 3.25
C TRP A 165 9.53 -0.98 2.91
N CYS A 166 9.22 -1.19 1.62
CA CYS A 166 8.17 -2.11 1.24
C CYS A 166 8.45 -3.54 1.70
N ALA A 167 9.71 -3.98 1.62
CA ALA A 167 10.12 -5.30 2.10
C ALA A 167 10.02 -5.37 3.64
N ALA A 168 10.53 -4.36 4.35
CA ALA A 168 10.49 -4.32 5.82
C ALA A 168 9.06 -4.26 6.38
N GLY A 169 8.17 -3.50 5.74
CA GLY A 169 6.76 -3.34 6.13
C GLY A 169 5.87 -4.49 5.66
N ARG A 170 6.30 -5.28 4.67
CA ARG A 170 5.45 -6.18 3.87
C ARG A 170 4.30 -5.43 3.19
N LEU A 171 4.64 -4.30 2.58
CA LEU A 171 3.70 -3.40 1.92
C LEU A 171 3.25 -3.97 0.57
N ALA A 172 2.11 -3.48 0.05
CA ALA A 172 1.58 -3.87 -1.25
C ALA A 172 2.50 -3.50 -2.42
N GLY A 173 3.29 -2.44 -2.25
CA GLY A 173 4.27 -1.99 -3.24
C GLY A 173 4.75 -0.57 -3.00
N TYR A 174 5.71 -0.15 -3.83
CA TYR A 174 6.25 1.19 -3.89
C TYR A 174 5.74 1.89 -5.15
N LEU A 175 5.35 3.16 -5.02
CA LEU A 175 4.95 4.02 -6.12
C LEU A 175 5.74 5.34 -6.05
N PRO A 176 6.54 5.68 -7.08
CA PRO A 176 7.23 6.96 -7.12
C PRO A 176 6.25 8.14 -7.05
N ALA A 177 6.60 9.18 -6.29
CA ALA A 177 5.79 10.37 -6.10
C ALA A 177 5.51 11.07 -7.44
N ALA A 178 6.49 11.11 -8.34
CA ALA A 178 6.31 11.63 -9.70
C ALA A 178 5.20 10.90 -10.48
N ARG A 179 5.03 9.59 -10.26
CA ARG A 179 3.97 8.80 -10.90
C ARG A 179 2.64 8.88 -10.17
N TYR A 180 2.68 9.06 -8.84
CA TYR A 180 1.46 9.21 -8.08
C TYR A 180 0.85 10.59 -8.25
N PHE A 181 1.63 11.67 -8.31
CA PHE A 181 1.10 13.03 -8.31
C PHE A 181 1.23 13.78 -9.66
N GLY A 182 2.03 13.27 -10.60
CA GLY A 182 2.15 13.82 -11.96
C GLY A 182 1.20 13.20 -12.97
#